data_AF-A0A917J798-F1
#
_entry.id   AF-A0A917J798-F1
#
_cell.length_a   1.000
_cell.length_b   1.000
_cell.length_c   1.000
_cell.angle_alpha   90.00
_cell.angle_beta   90.00
_cell.angle_gamma   90.00
#
_symmetry.space_group_name_H-M   'P 1'
#
loop_
_entity.id
_entity.type
_entity.pdbx_description
1 polymer ?
#
loop_
_entity_poly.entity_id
_entity_poly.type
_entity_poly.pdbx_seq_one_letter_code
_entity_poly.pdbx_strand_id
1 'polypeptide(L)'
;MPAQNITLPELFMLIAYMSFPVWCIARAIQWLQLKNLVALPRLILILLVSLVISFIITLVIWGGWPGKPMYSIICVPAVVAEGFILLMTFFVKKALVKKK
;
A
#
# COMPACT_ATOMS: atom_id res chain seq x y z
N MET A 1 27.55 1.34 -20.56
CA MET A 1 26.81 2.35 -19.75
C MET A 1 27.11 2.05 -18.30
N PRO A 2 27.71 2.97 -17.52
CA PRO A 2 28.06 2.69 -16.13
C PRO A 2 26.77 2.38 -15.37
N ALA A 3 26.76 1.29 -14.61
CA ALA A 3 25.67 0.97 -13.71
C ALA A 3 25.55 2.12 -12.71
N GLN A 4 24.48 2.91 -12.84
CA GLN A 4 24.11 3.91 -11.84
C GLN A 4 23.87 3.16 -10.53
N ASN A 5 24.84 3.22 -9.61
CA ASN A 5 24.70 2.65 -8.28
C ASN A 5 23.69 3.51 -7.52
N ILE A 6 22.41 3.20 -7.69
CA ILE A 6 21.33 3.78 -6.89
C ILE A 6 21.60 3.39 -5.45
N THR A 7 21.83 4.38 -4.60
CA THR A 7 22.00 4.13 -3.17
C THR A 7 20.67 3.64 -2.58
N LEU A 8 20.72 2.84 -1.51
CA LEU A 8 19.52 2.34 -0.83
C LEU A 8 18.48 3.45 -0.54
N PRO A 9 18.87 4.65 -0.06
CA PRO A 9 17.93 5.76 0.18
C PRO A 9 17.26 6.30 -1.09
N GLU A 10 17.99 6.37 -2.21
CA GLU A 10 17.43 6.81 -3.50
C GLU A 10 16.41 5.81 -4.03
N LEU A 11 16.65 4.51 -3.82
CA LEU A 11 15.69 3.46 -4.15
C LEU A 11 14.41 3.60 -3.30
N PHE A 12 14.54 3.87 -1.99
CA PHE A 12 13.38 4.12 -1.12
C PHE A 12 12.57 5.35 -1.56
N MET A 13 13.25 6.46 -1.84
CA MET A 13 12.62 7.70 -2.31
C MET A 13 11.88 7.47 -3.63
N LEU A 14 12.48 6.72 -4.54
CA LEU A 14 11.88 6.39 -5.84
C LEU A 14 10.65 5.49 -5.69
N ILE A 15 10.74 4.46 -4.85
CA ILE A 15 9.60 3.59 -4.53
C ILE A 15 8.47 4.43 -3.91
N ALA A 16 8.79 5.27 -2.93
CA ALA A 16 7.80 6.12 -2.27
C ALA A 16 7.15 7.09 -3.26
N TYR A 17 7.93 7.78 -4.10
CA TYR A 17 7.41 8.78 -5.04
C TYR A 17 6.50 8.14 -6.11
N MET A 18 6.92 7.01 -6.68
CA MET A 18 6.14 6.30 -7.70
C MET A 18 4.91 5.60 -7.13
N SER A 19 4.97 5.13 -5.88
CA SER A 19 3.88 4.42 -5.21
C SER A 19 2.90 5.34 -4.48
N PHE A 20 3.29 6.58 -4.19
CA PHE A 20 2.47 7.55 -3.46
C PHE A 20 1.06 7.74 -4.06
N PRO A 21 0.88 7.89 -5.39
CA PRO A 21 -0.45 8.01 -5.98
C PRO A 21 -1.31 6.76 -5.73
N VAL A 22 -0.71 5.57 -5.78
CA VAL A 22 -1.39 4.28 -5.54
C VAL A 22 -1.89 4.22 -4.09
N TRP A 23 -1.04 4.59 -3.13
CA TRP A 23 -1.41 4.64 -1.72
C TRP A 23 -2.54 5.64 -1.45
N CYS A 24 -2.47 6.84 -2.05
CA CYS A 24 -3.52 7.84 -1.92
C CYS A 24 -4.88 7.34 -2.42
N ILE A 25 -4.91 6.73 -3.61
CA ILE A 25 -6.13 6.17 -4.19
C ILE A 25 -6.67 5.02 -3.32
N ALA A 26 -5.81 4.09 -2.90
CA ALA A 26 -6.20 2.97 -2.07
C ALA A 26 -6.79 3.42 -0.71
N ARG A 27 -6.18 4.41 -0.06
CA ARG A 27 -6.69 4.98 1.20
C ARG A 27 -8.00 5.74 1.02
N ALA A 28 -8.18 6.45 -0.10
CA ALA A 28 -9.45 7.08 -0.44
C ALA A 28 -10.57 6.04 -0.60
N ILE A 29 -10.29 4.93 -1.30
CA ILE A 29 -11.24 3.81 -1.43
C ILE A 29 -11.56 3.19 -0.06
N GLN A 30 -10.52 2.92 0.75
CA GLN A 30 -10.67 2.32 2.07
C GLN A 30 -11.49 3.22 3.01
N TRP A 31 -11.27 4.54 2.95
CA TRP A 31 -12.07 5.54 3.65
C TRP A 31 -13.55 5.48 3.22
N LEU A 32 -13.82 5.52 1.91
CA LEU A 32 -15.19 5.46 1.39
C LEU A 32 -15.92 4.17 1.81
N GLN A 33 -15.19 3.05 1.92
CA GLN A 33 -15.76 1.78 2.35
C GLN A 33 -16.11 1.74 3.84
N LEU A 34 -15.34 2.40 4.70
CA LEU A 34 -15.44 2.30 6.16
C LEU A 34 -16.06 3.53 6.84
N LYS A 35 -16.12 4.70 6.20
CA LYS A 35 -16.58 5.97 6.81
C LYS A 35 -17.97 5.94 7.46
N ASN A 36 -18.86 5.07 6.98
CA ASN A 36 -20.23 4.94 7.51
C ASN A 36 -20.37 3.80 8.54
N LEU A 37 -19.30 3.05 8.81
CA LEU A 37 -19.31 1.85 9.65
C LEU A 37 -18.51 2.00 10.96
N VAL A 38 -17.49 2.87 10.96
CA VAL A 38 -16.60 3.08 12.11
C VAL A 38 -16.47 4.56 12.43
N ALA A 39 -16.28 4.87 13.70
CA ALA A 39 -16.03 6.23 14.17
C ALA A 39 -14.73 6.79 13.56
N LEU A 40 -14.73 8.10 13.27
CA LEU A 40 -13.61 8.84 12.67
C LEU A 40 -12.23 8.54 13.27
N PRO A 41 -12.01 8.57 14.60
CA PRO A 41 -10.68 8.30 15.16
C PRO A 41 -10.20 6.86 14.92
N ARG A 42 -11.11 5.89 14.93
CA ARG A 42 -10.77 4.49 14.61
C ARG A 42 -10.46 4.33 13.12
N LEU A 43 -11.18 5.05 12.26
CA LEU A 43 -10.95 5.03 10.83
C LEU A 43 -9.56 5.58 10.48
N ILE A 44 -9.16 6.71 11.08
CA ILE A 44 -7.82 7.29 10.89
C ILE A 44 -6.75 6.28 11.34
N LEU A 45 -6.92 5.64 12.49
CA LEU A 45 -6.00 4.61 12.97
C LEU A 45 -5.89 3.43 11.98
N ILE A 46 -7.03 2.95 11.45
CA ILE A 46 -7.05 1.86 10.45
C ILE A 46 -6.30 2.27 9.18
N LEU A 47 -6.51 3.50 8.68
CA LEU A 47 -5.80 4.00 7.51
C LEU A 47 -4.29 4.12 7.73
N LEU A 48 -3.86 4.59 8.91
CA LEU A 48 -2.44 4.69 9.25
C LEU A 48 -1.79 3.32 9.38
N VAL A 49 -2.41 2.40 10.12
CA VAL A 49 -1.89 1.03 10.31
C VAL A 49 -1.82 0.30 8.96
N SER A 50 -2.86 0.42 8.14
CA SER A 50 -2.84 -0.19 6.81
C SER A 50 -1.79 0.43 5.88
N LEU A 51 -1.51 1.73 5.98
CA LEU A 51 -0.40 2.37 5.26
C LEU A 51 0.95 1.77 5.63
N VAL A 52 1.22 1.62 6.92
CA VAL A 52 2.47 1.03 7.41
C VAL A 52 2.61 -0.43 6.94
N ILE A 53 1.54 -1.22 7.03
CA ILE A 53 1.53 -2.61 6.56
C ILE A 53 1.79 -2.66 5.04
N SER A 54 1.12 -1.81 4.26
CA SER A 54 1.30 -1.73 2.80
C SER A 54 2.75 -1.43 2.44
N PHE A 55 3.35 -0.48 3.14
CA PHE A 55 4.74 -0.09 2.94
C PHE A 55 5.68 -1.26 3.24
N ILE A 56 5.50 -1.96 4.36
CA ILE A 56 6.31 -3.13 4.70
C ILE A 56 6.17 -4.23 3.64
N ILE A 57 4.94 -4.56 3.21
CA ILE A 57 4.71 -5.57 2.16
C ILE A 57 5.39 -5.15 0.85
N THR A 58 5.26 -3.88 0.47
CA THR A 58 5.90 -3.32 -0.72
C THR A 58 7.41 -3.54 -0.67
N LEU A 59 8.05 -3.27 0.48
CA LEU A 59 9.49 -3.49 0.67
C LEU A 59 9.89 -4.96 0.67
N VAL A 60 9.09 -5.85 1.26
CA VAL A 60 9.38 -7.29 1.27
C VAL A 60 9.31 -7.86 -0.14
N ILE A 61 8.27 -7.51 -0.92
CA ILE A 61 8.13 -7.93 -2.32
C ILE A 61 9.30 -7.38 -3.15
N TRP A 62 9.70 -6.14 -2.91
CA TRP A 62 10.84 -5.52 -3.57
C TRP A 62 12.17 -6.18 -3.22
N GLY A 63 12.42 -6.46 -1.94
CA GLY A 63 13.65 -7.09 -1.47
C GLY A 63 13.81 -8.54 -1.93
N GLY A 64 12.70 -9.23 -2.22
CA GLY A 64 12.68 -10.58 -2.79
C GLY A 64 12.67 -10.64 -4.32
N TRP A 65 12.66 -9.50 -5.03
CA TRP A 65 12.45 -9.49 -6.48
C TRP A 65 13.71 -9.99 -7.24
N PRO A 66 13.60 -11.07 -8.05
CA PRO A 66 14.72 -11.61 -8.81
C PRO A 66 14.94 -10.78 -10.07
N GLY A 67 15.61 -9.63 -9.97
CA GLY A 67 15.99 -8.84 -11.14
C GLY A 67 16.47 -7.43 -10.82
N LYS A 68 17.22 -6.83 -11.75
CA LYS A 68 17.56 -5.39 -11.67
C LYS A 68 16.26 -4.58 -11.78
N PRO A 69 16.07 -3.54 -10.96
CA PRO A 69 14.85 -2.74 -10.97
C PRO A 69 14.64 -2.10 -12.34
N MET A 70 13.62 -2.56 -13.06
CA MET A 70 13.08 -1.81 -14.19
C MET A 70 12.15 -0.74 -13.63
N TYR A 71 12.46 0.53 -13.93
CA TYR A 71 11.67 1.69 -13.51
C TYR A 71 10.16 1.58 -13.87
N SER A 72 9.83 0.80 -14.90
CA SER A 72 8.46 0.55 -15.35
C SER A 72 7.64 -0.36 -14.42
N ILE A 73 8.26 -1.14 -13.52
CA ILE A 73 7.60 -2.15 -12.68
C ILE A 73 7.60 -1.73 -11.19
N ILE A 74 8.13 -0.56 -10.86
CA ILE A 74 8.31 -0.09 -9.47
C ILE A 74 6.99 -0.05 -8.68
N CYS A 75 5.88 0.24 -9.34
CA CYS A 75 4.57 0.33 -8.72
C CYS A 75 3.89 -1.04 -8.50
N VAL A 76 4.35 -2.11 -9.15
CA VAL A 76 3.68 -3.43 -9.07
C VAL A 76 3.64 -3.97 -7.64
N PRO A 77 4.75 -3.95 -6.87
CA PRO A 77 4.73 -4.34 -5.46
C PRO A 77 3.74 -3.53 -4.60
N ALA A 78 3.64 -2.23 -4.84
CA ALA A 78 2.71 -1.35 -4.13
C ALA A 78 1.24 -1.63 -4.50
N VAL A 79 0.96 -1.87 -5.77
CA VAL A 79 -0.39 -2.23 -6.25
C VAL A 79 -0.82 -3.59 -5.67
N VAL A 80 0.09 -4.57 -5.60
CA VAL A 80 -0.18 -5.88 -5.00
C VAL A 80 -0.45 -5.75 -3.50
N ALA A 81 0.37 -4.97 -2.79
CA ALA A 81 0.18 -4.71 -1.36
C ALA A 81 -1.18 -4.04 -1.07
N GLU A 82 -1.53 -3.00 -1.81
CA GLU A 82 -2.83 -2.32 -1.65
C GLU A 82 -4.00 -3.22 -2.05
N GLY A 83 -3.86 -4.04 -3.10
CA GLY A 83 -4.88 -5.02 -3.48
C GLY A 83 -5.22 -5.98 -2.34
N PHE A 84 -4.21 -6.49 -1.64
CA PHE A 84 -4.40 -7.36 -0.47
C PHE A 84 -5.10 -6.63 0.69
N ILE A 85 -4.71 -5.40 0.98
CA ILE A 85 -5.30 -4.59 2.06
C ILE A 85 -6.76 -4.22 1.77
N LEU A 86 -7.07 -3.87 0.52
CA LEU A 86 -8.44 -3.58 0.10
C LEU A 86 -9.32 -4.81 0.18
N LEU A 87 -8.80 -5.98 -0.21
CA LEU A 87 -9.49 -7.26 -0.06
C LEU A 87 -9.82 -7.54 1.41
N MET A 88 -8.83 -7.40 2.31
CA MET A 88 -9.03 -7.57 3.75
C MET A 88 -10.04 -6.55 4.31
N THR A 89 -9.98 -5.30 3.86
CA THR A 89 -10.95 -4.27 4.25
C THR A 89 -12.36 -4.65 3.82
N PHE A 90 -12.52 -5.20 2.62
CA PHE A 90 -13.82 -5.67 2.13
C PHE A 90 -14.40 -6.81 2.99
N PHE A 91 -13.57 -7.77 3.39
CA PHE A 91 -13.99 -8.84 4.30
C PHE A 91 -14.39 -8.31 5.67
N VAL A 92 -13.60 -7.40 6.24
CA VAL A 92 -13.92 -6.74 7.53
C VAL A 92 -15.23 -5.97 7.42
N LYS A 93 -15.42 -5.20 6.34
CA LYS A 93 -16.68 -4.49 6.05
C LYS A 93 -17.87 -5.45 6.02
N LYS A 94 -17.77 -6.55 5.29
CA LYS A 94 -18.85 -7.55 5.18
C LYS A 94 -19.18 -8.17 6.54
N ALA A 95 -18.17 -8.47 7.36
CA ALA A 95 -18.35 -8.99 8.70
C ALA A 95 -19.02 -7.97 9.66
N LEU A 96 -18.64 -6.70 9.56
CA LEU A 96 -19.23 -5.61 10.36
C LEU A 96 -20.69 -5.34 9.98
N VAL A 97 -21.02 -5.37 8.68
CA VAL A 97 -22.41 -5.23 8.22
C VAL A 97 -23.29 -6.38 8.70
N LYS A 98 -22.78 -7.61 8.70
CA LYS A 98 -23.55 -8.78 9.16
C LYS A 98 -23.83 -8.79 10.68
N LYS A 99 -23.07 -8.02 11.46
CA LYS A 99 -23.25 -7.89 12.92
C LYS A 99 -24.21 -6.78 13.34
N LYS A 100 -24.59 -5.90 12.41
CA LYS A 100 -25.57 -4.83 12.63
C LYS A 100 -26.96 -5.34 12.27
#